data_AF-A0A0L6Z859-F1
#
_entry.id   AF-A0A0L6Z859-F1
#
_cell.length_a   1.000
_cell.length_b   1.000
_cell.length_c   1.000
_cell.angle_alpha   90.00
_cell.angle_beta   90.00
_cell.angle_gamma   90.00
#
_symmetry.space_group_name_H-M   'P 1'
#
loop_
_entity.id
_entity.type
_entity.pdbx_description
1 polymer ?
#
loop_
_entity_poly.entity_id
_entity_poly.type
_entity_poly.pdbx_seq_one_letter_code
_entity_poly.pdbx_strand_id
1 'polypeptide(L)'
;MDKKLKEAIKAAKGLHKKELIYMSDSLDLQIEPNYQVLANIVENLNLAIEKKFYDSIKEEEDYEEGYMLYELALLNFDEKDLISEEDIEFVGTIIKEYVDIEDPILIEDTYVFNIKLDKLQDLYERASKQVEEGKFKRGTSFE
;
A
#
# COMPACT_ATOMS: atom_id res chain seq x y z
N MET A 1 -8.57 5.96 -32.18
CA MET A 1 -8.22 5.89 -30.74
C MET A 1 -6.95 5.06 -30.63
N ASP A 2 -5.92 5.59 -29.98
CA ASP A 2 -4.62 4.91 -29.80
C ASP A 2 -4.82 3.53 -29.12
N LYS A 3 -4.07 2.51 -29.56
CA LYS A 3 -4.09 1.16 -28.98
C LYS A 3 -3.72 1.21 -27.48
N LYS A 4 -2.71 2.01 -27.11
CA LYS A 4 -2.28 2.17 -25.71
C LYS A 4 -3.37 2.80 -24.85
N LEU A 5 -4.04 3.83 -25.37
CA LEU A 5 -5.17 4.47 -24.69
C LEU A 5 -6.33 3.49 -24.45
N LYS A 6 -6.63 2.63 -25.44
CA LYS A 6 -7.66 1.59 -25.31
C LYS A 6 -7.32 0.55 -24.25
N GLU A 7 -6.06 0.14 -24.17
CA GLU A 7 -5.56 -0.81 -23.16
C GLU A 7 -5.62 -0.20 -21.75
N ALA A 8 -5.18 1.05 -21.58
CA ALA A 8 -5.25 1.78 -20.32
C ALA A 8 -6.69 1.93 -19.81
N ILE A 9 -7.63 2.33 -20.68
CA ILE A 9 -9.06 2.41 -20.31
C ILE A 9 -9.62 1.05 -19.90
N LYS A 10 -9.21 -0.03 -20.59
CA LYS A 10 -9.64 -1.40 -20.25
C LYS A 10 -9.12 -1.81 -18.87
N ALA A 11 -7.86 -1.51 -18.57
CA ALA A 11 -7.26 -1.77 -17.26
C ALA A 11 -7.97 -0.96 -16.15
N ALA A 12 -8.17 0.34 -16.35
CA ALA A 12 -8.86 1.21 -15.39
C ALA A 12 -10.30 0.72 -15.12
N LYS A 13 -11.05 0.35 -16.15
CA LYS A 13 -12.39 -0.27 -15.97
C LYS A 13 -12.34 -1.58 -15.19
N GLY A 14 -11.28 -2.37 -15.37
CA GLY A 14 -11.04 -3.58 -14.60
C GLY A 14 -10.82 -3.28 -13.11
N LEU A 15 -9.96 -2.32 -12.80
CA LEU A 15 -9.69 -1.87 -11.43
C LEU A 15 -10.93 -1.24 -10.78
N HIS A 16 -11.69 -0.47 -11.54
CA HIS A 16 -12.92 0.15 -11.06
C HIS A 16 -13.98 -0.89 -10.67
N LYS A 17 -14.15 -1.94 -11.48
CA LYS A 17 -15.04 -3.07 -11.15
C LYS A 17 -14.61 -3.85 -9.91
N LYS A 18 -13.31 -3.83 -9.59
CA LYS A 18 -12.76 -4.41 -8.36
C LYS A 18 -12.83 -3.45 -7.17
N GLU A 19 -13.44 -2.28 -7.33
CA GLU A 19 -13.54 -1.22 -6.31
C GLU A 19 -12.17 -0.72 -5.81
N LEU A 20 -11.09 -0.93 -6.60
CA LEU A 20 -9.74 -0.48 -6.26
C LEU A 20 -9.51 0.98 -6.63
N ILE A 21 -10.22 1.45 -7.67
CA ILE A 21 -10.22 2.85 -8.08
C ILE A 21 -11.65 3.32 -8.32
N TYR A 22 -11.92 4.57 -8.01
CA TYR A 22 -13.07 5.30 -8.51
C TYR A 22 -12.72 5.88 -9.87
N MET A 23 -13.65 5.81 -10.81
CA MET A 23 -13.53 6.43 -12.11
C MET A 23 -14.82 7.23 -12.34
N SER A 24 -14.70 8.54 -12.55
CA SER A 24 -15.87 9.39 -12.80
C SER A 24 -16.47 9.12 -14.18
N ASP A 25 -17.79 9.28 -14.30
CA ASP A 25 -18.51 9.21 -15.57
C ASP A 25 -18.44 10.52 -16.39
N SER A 26 -17.59 11.47 -15.98
CA SER A 26 -17.42 12.77 -16.64
C SER A 26 -16.53 12.69 -17.89
N LEU A 27 -16.68 13.68 -18.79
CA LEU A 27 -15.84 13.84 -19.99
C LEU A 27 -14.34 13.96 -19.63
N ASP A 28 -14.05 14.59 -18.49
CA ASP A 28 -12.74 14.57 -17.86
C ASP A 28 -12.67 13.34 -16.96
N LEU A 29 -12.04 12.27 -17.45
CA LEU A 29 -11.85 11.02 -16.72
C LEU A 29 -11.04 11.28 -15.45
N GLN A 30 -11.69 11.33 -14.29
CA GLN A 30 -11.00 11.43 -13.00
C GLN A 30 -10.88 10.03 -12.41
N ILE A 31 -9.65 9.67 -12.02
CA ILE A 31 -9.35 8.39 -11.36
C ILE A 31 -8.83 8.70 -9.97
N GLU A 32 -9.39 8.04 -8.96
CA GLU A 32 -8.92 8.11 -7.59
C GLU A 32 -8.76 6.69 -7.02
N PRO A 33 -7.72 6.40 -6.22
CA PRO A 33 -7.63 5.12 -5.54
C PRO A 33 -8.71 5.00 -4.46
N ASN A 34 -9.05 3.78 -4.07
CA ASN A 34 -9.87 3.54 -2.90
C ASN A 34 -9.02 3.70 -1.64
N TYR A 35 -9.17 4.83 -0.94
CA TYR A 35 -8.36 5.12 0.25
C TYR A 35 -8.70 4.22 1.45
N GLN A 36 -9.88 3.59 1.48
CA GLN A 36 -10.21 2.60 2.51
C GLN A 36 -9.37 1.32 2.32
N VAL A 37 -9.19 0.89 1.07
CA VAL A 37 -8.34 -0.27 0.75
C VAL A 37 -6.88 0.04 1.08
N LEU A 38 -6.39 1.24 0.74
CA LEU A 38 -5.02 1.65 1.08
C LEU A 38 -4.79 1.71 2.59
N ALA A 39 -5.71 2.30 3.36
CA ALA A 39 -5.61 2.33 4.81
C ALA A 39 -5.55 0.90 5.39
N ASN A 40 -6.41 0.01 4.92
CA ASN A 40 -6.42 -1.39 5.36
C ASN A 40 -5.10 -2.11 5.01
N ILE A 41 -4.48 -1.83 3.86
CA ILE A 41 -3.15 -2.40 3.53
C ILE A 41 -2.11 -1.90 4.54
N VAL A 42 -2.06 -0.59 4.79
CA VAL A 42 -1.09 0.04 5.71
C VAL A 42 -1.23 -0.49 7.13
N GLU A 43 -2.46 -0.63 7.64
CA GLU A 43 -2.75 -1.13 8.99
C GLU A 43 -2.35 -2.59 9.19
N ASN A 44 -2.36 -3.40 8.14
CA ASN A 44 -2.06 -4.83 8.20
C ASN A 44 -0.61 -5.16 7.82
N LEU A 45 0.26 -4.15 7.67
CA LEU A 45 1.67 -4.41 7.41
C LEU A 45 2.31 -5.13 8.61
N ASN A 46 3.05 -6.19 8.31
CA ASN A 46 3.99 -6.78 9.25
C ASN A 46 5.26 -5.92 9.29
N LEU A 47 5.42 -5.20 10.41
CA LEU A 47 6.50 -4.24 10.65
C LEU A 47 7.39 -4.65 11.83
N ALA A 48 7.43 -5.95 12.12
CA ALA A 48 8.22 -6.51 13.21
C ALA A 48 9.35 -7.38 12.64
N ILE A 49 10.58 -7.10 13.06
CA ILE A 49 11.77 -7.83 12.63
C ILE A 49 12.56 -8.30 13.84
N GLU A 50 13.02 -9.55 13.84
CA GLU A 50 13.87 -10.06 14.92
C GLU A 50 15.16 -9.25 15.01
N LYS A 51 15.56 -8.91 16.23
CA LYS A 51 16.76 -8.10 16.51
C LYS A 51 18.01 -8.66 15.83
N LYS A 52 18.21 -9.99 15.90
CA LYS A 52 19.38 -10.64 15.30
C LYS A 52 19.44 -10.46 13.79
N PHE A 53 18.29 -10.53 13.12
CA PHE A 53 18.21 -10.37 11.68
C PHE A 53 18.41 -8.90 11.29
N TYR A 54 17.75 -7.97 11.97
CA TYR A 54 17.95 -6.53 11.77
C TYR A 54 19.41 -6.11 11.99
N ASP A 55 20.02 -6.53 13.10
CA ASP A 55 21.41 -6.20 13.41
C ASP A 55 22.35 -6.75 12.31
N SER A 56 22.08 -7.96 11.78
CA SER A 56 22.87 -8.52 10.68
C SER A 56 22.76 -7.73 9.38
N ILE A 57 21.57 -7.21 9.05
CA ILE A 57 21.35 -6.36 7.88
C ILE A 57 22.06 -5.02 8.05
N LYS A 58 21.98 -4.44 9.25
CA LYS A 58 22.54 -3.12 9.56
C LYS A 58 24.07 -3.08 9.60
N GLU A 59 24.71 -4.22 9.89
CA GLU A 59 26.16 -4.36 9.92
C GLU A 59 26.79 -4.57 8.54
N GLU A 60 26.00 -4.83 7.49
CA GLU A 60 26.54 -4.89 6.13
C GLU A 60 27.04 -3.50 5.68
N GLU A 61 28.25 -3.45 5.10
CA GLU A 61 28.89 -2.18 4.67
C GLU A 61 28.03 -1.39 3.66
N ASP A 62 27.07 -2.05 3.01
CA ASP A 62 26.13 -1.52 2.03
C ASP A 62 24.68 -1.42 2.59
N TYR A 63 24.49 -1.11 3.87
CA TYR A 63 23.16 -0.81 4.42
C TYR A 63 22.52 0.38 3.67
N GLU A 64 21.75 0.04 2.63
CA GLU A 64 20.98 0.98 1.84
C GLU A 64 19.51 0.92 2.25
N GLU A 65 18.86 2.09 2.29
CA GLU A 65 17.42 2.22 2.54
C GLU A 65 16.59 1.25 1.66
N GLY A 66 17.04 1.01 0.42
CA GLY A 66 16.40 0.07 -0.51
C GLY A 66 16.43 -1.39 -0.04
N TYR A 67 17.51 -1.83 0.61
CA TYR A 67 17.62 -3.21 1.10
C TYR A 67 16.72 -3.45 2.32
N MET A 68 16.69 -2.51 3.27
CA MET A 68 15.74 -2.58 4.40
C MET A 68 14.27 -2.56 3.91
N LEU A 69 13.93 -1.70 2.96
CA LEU A 69 12.58 -1.68 2.37
C LEU A 69 12.22 -3.02 1.72
N TYR A 70 13.17 -3.64 1.03
CA TYR A 70 12.98 -4.94 0.40
C TYR A 70 12.73 -6.04 1.45
N GLU A 71 13.58 -6.12 2.48
CA GLU A 71 13.42 -7.12 3.55
C GLU A 71 12.10 -6.91 4.32
N LEU A 72 11.74 -5.67 4.65
CA LEU A 72 10.44 -5.37 5.26
C LEU A 72 9.27 -5.73 4.33
N ALA A 73 9.39 -5.54 3.02
CA ALA A 73 8.37 -5.95 2.08
C ALA A 73 8.20 -7.47 2.06
N LEU A 74 9.28 -8.24 2.11
CA LEU A 74 9.22 -9.70 2.16
C LEU A 74 8.50 -10.25 3.41
N LEU A 75 8.61 -9.57 4.56
CA LEU A 75 7.92 -9.96 5.80
C LEU A 75 6.38 -9.93 5.69
N ASN A 76 5.84 -9.31 4.65
CA ASN A 76 4.40 -9.14 4.43
C ASN A 76 3.78 -10.26 3.57
N PHE A 77 4.57 -11.28 3.21
CA PHE A 77 4.12 -12.41 2.43
C PHE A 77 4.38 -13.73 3.17
N ASP A 78 3.53 -14.71 2.93
CA ASP A 78 3.76 -16.06 3.45
C ASP A 78 4.84 -16.77 2.61
N GLU A 79 5.63 -17.65 3.24
CA GLU A 79 6.66 -18.44 2.53
C GLU A 79 6.13 -19.29 1.35
N LYS A 80 4.81 -19.50 1.31
CA LYS A 80 4.13 -20.29 0.26
C LYS A 80 3.56 -19.43 -0.86
N ASP A 81 3.60 -18.12 -0.73
CA ASP A 81 3.06 -17.21 -1.73
C ASP A 81 3.94 -17.23 -2.98
N LEU A 82 3.29 -17.23 -4.14
CA LEU A 82 3.96 -16.99 -5.41
C LEU A 82 4.04 -15.47 -5.62
N ILE A 83 5.11 -14.86 -5.12
CA ILE A 83 5.33 -13.42 -5.10
C ILE A 83 6.14 -13.02 -6.35
N SER A 84 5.72 -11.95 -7.02
CA SER A 84 6.49 -11.33 -8.11
C SER A 84 7.31 -10.14 -7.62
N GLU A 85 8.31 -9.71 -8.40
CA GLU A 85 9.08 -8.49 -8.10
C GLU A 85 8.17 -7.24 -8.00
N GLU A 86 7.11 -7.19 -8.81
CA GLU A 86 6.14 -6.09 -8.79
C GLU A 86 5.34 -6.04 -7.48
N ASP A 87 5.05 -7.20 -6.88
CA ASP A 87 4.36 -7.28 -5.57
C ASP A 87 5.25 -6.74 -4.45
N ILE A 88 6.54 -7.10 -4.48
CA ILE A 88 7.53 -6.62 -3.51
C ILE A 88 7.73 -5.11 -3.66
N GLU A 89 7.87 -4.61 -4.90
CA GLU A 89 8.00 -3.17 -5.18
C GLU A 89 6.78 -2.39 -4.71
N PHE A 90 5.57 -2.94 -4.92
CA PHE A 90 4.34 -2.35 -4.42
C PHE A 90 4.35 -2.20 -2.90
N VAL A 91 4.62 -3.29 -2.16
CA VAL A 91 4.66 -3.24 -0.69
C VAL A 91 5.79 -2.34 -0.19
N GLY A 92 6.98 -2.40 -0.80
CA GLY A 92 8.10 -1.52 -0.47
C GLY A 92 7.76 -0.04 -0.66
N THR A 93 6.99 0.29 -1.70
CA THR A 93 6.49 1.66 -1.91
C THR A 93 5.52 2.09 -0.81
N ILE A 94 4.62 1.21 -0.38
CA ILE A 94 3.71 1.48 0.75
C ILE A 94 4.51 1.70 2.05
N ILE A 95 5.48 0.83 2.34
CA ILE A 95 6.34 0.97 3.52
C ILE A 95 7.09 2.30 3.49
N LYS A 96 7.76 2.64 2.39
CA LYS A 96 8.51 3.90 2.25
C LYS A 96 7.63 5.14 2.51
N GLU A 97 6.42 5.15 1.96
CA GLU A 97 5.52 6.29 2.10
C GLU A 97 4.94 6.40 3.52
N TYR A 98 4.50 5.29 4.10
CA TYR A 98 3.67 5.28 5.31
C TYR A 98 4.37 4.83 6.60
N VAL A 99 5.58 4.28 6.52
CA VAL A 99 6.32 3.75 7.68
C VAL A 99 7.56 4.60 7.93
N ASP A 100 7.84 4.86 9.20
CA ASP A 100 9.11 5.40 9.67
C ASP A 100 10.10 4.25 9.84
N ILE A 101 11.04 4.15 8.90
CA ILE A 101 12.07 3.11 8.86
C ILE A 101 13.38 3.53 9.53
N GLU A 102 13.50 4.80 9.93
CA GLU A 102 14.74 5.34 10.48
C GLU A 102 14.83 5.14 12.00
N ASP A 103 13.69 5.17 12.70
CA ASP A 103 13.63 5.09 14.16
C ASP A 103 12.74 3.92 14.66
N PRO A 104 13.14 2.65 14.43
CA PRO A 104 12.43 1.51 14.97
C PRO A 104 12.59 1.42 16.50
N ILE A 105 11.54 0.97 17.17
CA ILE A 105 11.53 0.74 18.61
C ILE A 105 11.91 -0.70 18.89
N LEU A 106 12.90 -0.91 19.76
CA LEU A 106 13.22 -2.24 20.27
C LEU A 106 12.28 -2.61 21.42
N ILE A 107 11.51 -3.69 21.24
CA ILE A 107 10.66 -4.29 22.27
C ILE A 107 11.15 -5.73 22.45
N GLU A 108 11.73 -6.02 23.62
CA GLU A 108 12.41 -7.29 23.89
C GLU A 108 13.49 -7.58 22.83
N ASP A 109 13.37 -8.66 22.06
CA ASP A 109 14.29 -9.05 20.98
C ASP A 109 13.70 -8.78 19.58
N THR A 110 12.80 -7.80 19.44
CA THR A 110 12.14 -7.45 18.18
C THR A 110 12.15 -5.94 17.94
N TYR A 111 12.64 -5.51 16.79
CA TYR A 111 12.46 -4.14 16.33
C TYR A 111 11.09 -3.99 15.67
N VAL A 112 10.37 -2.94 16.04
CA VAL A 112 9.04 -2.62 15.50
C VAL A 112 9.10 -1.24 14.86
N PHE A 113 8.71 -1.16 13.59
CA PHE A 113 8.63 0.09 12.85
C PHE A 113 7.25 0.73 13.00
N ASN A 114 7.22 2.06 13.05
CA ASN A 114 5.99 2.81 13.31
C ASN A 114 5.39 3.32 12.01
N ILE A 115 4.06 3.30 11.93
CA ILE A 115 3.34 3.99 10.87
C ILE A 115 3.37 5.50 11.15
N LYS A 116 3.64 6.31 10.12
CA LYS A 116 3.55 7.76 10.13
C LYS A 116 2.10 8.19 10.36
N LEU A 117 1.78 8.59 11.59
CA LEU A 117 0.40 8.86 12.02
C LEU A 117 -0.25 10.00 11.22
N ASP A 118 0.50 11.00 10.82
CA ASP A 118 0.04 12.11 9.98
C ASP A 118 -0.43 11.62 8.60
N LYS A 119 0.33 10.70 8.00
CA LYS A 119 -0.01 10.08 6.70
C LYS A 119 -1.22 9.15 6.81
N LEU A 120 -1.30 8.36 7.88
CA LEU A 120 -2.44 7.49 8.14
C LEU A 120 -3.72 8.31 8.40
N GLN A 121 -3.61 9.42 9.11
CA GLN A 121 -4.73 10.33 9.32
C GLN A 121 -5.23 10.94 8.00
N ASP A 122 -4.33 11.41 7.11
CA ASP A 122 -4.70 11.91 5.78
C ASP A 122 -5.42 10.82 4.95
N LEU A 123 -4.97 9.55 5.04
CA LEU A 123 -5.67 8.44 4.40
C LEU A 123 -7.11 8.29 4.89
N TYR A 124 -7.35 8.32 6.20
CA TYR A 124 -8.71 8.22 6.74
C TYR A 124 -9.57 9.43 6.39
N GLU A 125 -9.02 10.64 6.39
CA GLU A 125 -9.76 11.85 6.00
C GLU A 125 -10.21 11.76 4.54
N ARG A 126 -9.32 11.32 3.64
CA ARG A 126 -9.67 11.08 2.24
C ARG A 126 -10.66 9.95 2.06
N ALA A 127 -10.51 8.86 2.81
CA ALA A 127 -11.45 7.74 2.80
C ALA A 127 -12.86 8.18 3.25
N SER A 128 -12.95 8.96 4.33
CA SER A 128 -14.22 9.54 4.81
C SER A 128 -14.87 10.42 3.75
N LYS A 129 -14.09 11.29 3.10
CA LYS A 129 -14.57 12.13 2.01
C LYS A 129 -15.13 11.31 0.84
N GLN A 130 -14.46 10.21 0.47
CA GLN A 130 -14.98 9.31 -0.59
C GLN A 130 -16.32 8.68 -0.20
N VAL A 131 -16.50 8.33 1.07
CA VAL A 131 -17.79 7.80 1.58
C VAL A 131 -18.88 8.87 1.54
N GLU A 132 -18.59 10.09 1.97
CA GLU A 132 -19.53 11.23 1.95
C GLU A 132 -19.98 11.57 0.53
N GLU A 133 -19.05 11.57 -0.42
CA GLU A 133 -19.30 11.77 -1.85
C GLU A 133 -20.05 10.57 -2.48
N GLY A 134 -20.23 9.48 -1.74
CA GLY A 134 -20.88 8.27 -2.20
C GLY A 134 -20.08 7.47 -3.23
N LYS A 135 -18.76 7.70 -3.29
CA LYS A 135 -17.85 6.88 -4.09
C LYS A 135 -17.82 5.47 -3.50
N PHE A 136 -17.77 4.46 -4.37
CA PHE A 136 -17.77 3.04 -3.99
C PHE A 136 -19.01 2.55 -3.22
N LYS A 137 -20.14 3.28 -3.28
CA LYS A 137 -21.43 2.72 -2.84
C LYS A 137 -21.75 1.50 -3.70
N ARG A 138 -21.86 0.31 -3.07
CA ARG A 138 -22.45 -0.86 -3.73
C ARG A 138 -23.79 -0.46 -4.31
N GLY A 139 -24.04 -0.83 -5.56
CA GLY A 139 -25.32 -0.64 -6.21
C GLY A 139 -26.44 -1.23 -5.36
N THR A 140 -27.10 -0.39 -4.56
CA THR A 140 -28.48 -0.58 -4.15
C THR A 140 -29.31 -0.11 -5.33
N SER A 141 -29.41 -0.96 -6.33
CA SER A 141 -30.34 -0.79 -7.44
C SER A 141 -30.94 -2.14 -7.78
N PHE A 142 -31.80 -2.63 -6.90
CA PHE A 142 -32.97 -3.48 -7.22
C PHE A 142 -33.96 -3.37 -6.04
N GLU A 143 -34.74 -2.29 -6.01
CA GLU A 143 -36.16 -2.36 -5.66
C GLU A 143 -36.96 -2.18 -6.95
#